data_AF-A0A420HLR4-F1
#
_entry.id   AF-A0A420HLR4-F1
#
_cell.length_a   1.000
_cell.length_b   1.000
_cell.length_c   1.000
_cell.angle_alpha   90.00
_cell.angle_beta   90.00
_cell.angle_gamma   90.00
#
_symmetry.space_group_name_H-M   'P 1'
#
loop_
_entity.id
_entity.type
_entity.pdbx_description
1 polymer ?
#
loop_
_entity_poly.entity_id
_entity_poly.type
_entity_poly.pdbx_seq_one_letter_code
_entity_poly.pdbx_strand_id
1 'polypeptide(L)'
;MFRLRILVLWVAKTPQRKKQWQLVYRANGLSEKFIEYNVDTRWSSTYRILQDAIKAKPQIEHWIELQSLFPPFKAGDRHFIQQVANVLEKFEEFTLTISQRSPQITLAVPIYYELHDLLDDAMNRTGDFVDLSTEFTVAVSAGMNEYKKYYDFMDAQDAYYTALTLDPQFKTLLIEKEMDKESANTVVESLKNQLGEQYPWQQTV
;
A
#
# COMPACT_ATOMS: atom_id res chain seq x y z
N MET A 1 -3.73 -16.60 0.52
CA MET A 1 -4.51 -15.68 -0.36
C MET A 1 -5.60 -16.35 -1.19
N PHE A 2 -5.29 -17.27 -2.11
CA PHE A 2 -6.29 -17.90 -3.00
C PHE A 2 -7.47 -18.58 -2.27
N ARG A 3 -7.20 -19.29 -1.17
CA ARG A 3 -8.24 -19.94 -0.35
C ARG A 3 -9.25 -18.95 0.25
N LEU A 4 -8.76 -17.83 0.79
CA LEU A 4 -9.60 -16.80 1.37
C LEU A 4 -10.49 -16.17 0.28
N ARG A 5 -9.94 -15.88 -0.89
CA ARG A 5 -10.74 -15.38 -2.03
C ARG A 5 -11.82 -16.36 -2.45
N ILE A 6 -11.51 -17.65 -2.58
CA ILE A 6 -12.51 -18.67 -2.93
C ILE A 6 -13.61 -18.72 -1.88
N LEU A 7 -13.27 -18.71 -0.58
CA LEU A 7 -14.25 -18.70 0.51
C LEU A 7 -15.21 -17.52 0.34
N VAL A 8 -14.67 -16.31 0.20
CA VAL A 8 -15.46 -15.07 0.06
C VAL A 8 -16.37 -15.14 -1.17
N LEU A 9 -15.84 -15.52 -2.32
CA LEU A 9 -16.62 -15.66 -3.56
C LEU A 9 -17.68 -16.76 -3.45
N TRP A 10 -17.37 -17.87 -2.79
CA TRP A 10 -18.29 -18.98 -2.61
C TRP A 10 -19.48 -18.57 -1.75
N VAL A 11 -19.24 -17.84 -0.64
CA VAL A 11 -20.30 -17.34 0.24
C VAL A 11 -21.12 -16.28 -0.49
N ALA A 12 -20.47 -15.40 -1.25
CA ALA A 12 -21.13 -14.35 -2.01
C ALA A 12 -22.01 -14.88 -3.15
N LYS A 13 -21.77 -16.11 -3.63
CA LYS A 13 -22.41 -16.69 -4.82
C LYS A 13 -23.93 -16.86 -4.70
N THR A 14 -24.47 -17.14 -3.51
CA THR A 14 -25.92 -17.34 -3.36
C THR A 14 -26.51 -16.62 -2.14
N PRO A 15 -27.77 -16.14 -2.21
CA PRO A 15 -28.42 -15.49 -1.07
C PRO A 15 -28.53 -16.39 0.17
N GLN A 16 -28.71 -17.70 -0.03
CA GLN A 16 -28.79 -18.68 1.06
C GLN A 16 -27.48 -18.74 1.85
N ARG A 17 -26.34 -18.74 1.14
CA ARG A 17 -25.02 -18.78 1.77
C ARG A 17 -24.70 -17.49 2.52
N LYS A 18 -25.09 -16.34 1.95
CA LYS A 18 -25.01 -15.04 2.65
C LYS A 18 -25.85 -15.05 3.93
N LYS A 19 -27.07 -15.60 3.90
CA LYS A 19 -27.91 -15.75 5.10
C LYS A 19 -27.28 -16.69 6.14
N GLN A 20 -26.71 -17.82 5.72
CA GLN A 20 -26.00 -18.73 6.62
C GLN A 20 -24.82 -18.04 7.29
N TRP A 21 -24.05 -17.28 6.53
CA TRP A 21 -22.96 -16.46 7.04
C TRP A 21 -23.45 -15.39 8.04
N GLN A 22 -24.58 -14.72 7.76
CA GLN A 22 -25.21 -13.78 8.70
C GLN A 22 -25.70 -14.44 10.00
N LEU A 23 -26.21 -15.67 9.93
CA LEU A 23 -26.59 -16.42 11.13
C LEU A 23 -25.38 -16.71 12.01
N VAL A 24 -24.23 -17.06 11.41
CA VAL A 24 -22.96 -17.22 12.14
C VAL A 24 -22.55 -15.91 12.82
N TYR A 25 -22.70 -14.75 12.17
CA TYR A 25 -22.42 -13.45 12.81
C TYR A 25 -23.29 -13.19 14.05
N ARG A 26 -24.61 -13.35 13.91
CA ARG A 26 -25.57 -13.07 14.98
C ARG A 26 -25.40 -14.00 16.17
N ALA A 27 -25.14 -15.28 15.91
CA ALA A 27 -24.93 -16.27 16.96
C ALA A 27 -23.67 -16.00 17.81
N ASN A 28 -22.68 -15.31 17.24
CA ASN A 28 -21.39 -15.06 17.88
C ASN A 28 -21.21 -13.60 18.35
N GLY A 29 -22.22 -12.74 18.21
CA GLY A 29 -22.15 -11.33 18.63
C GLY A 29 -21.15 -10.50 17.82
N LEU A 30 -20.91 -10.86 16.56
CA LEU A 30 -19.89 -10.24 15.72
C LEU A 30 -20.50 -9.32 14.65
N SER A 31 -19.70 -8.38 14.12
CA SER A 31 -20.14 -7.42 13.09
C SER A 31 -20.74 -8.12 11.88
N GLU A 32 -21.93 -7.69 11.43
CA GLU A 32 -22.62 -8.24 10.25
C GLU A 32 -21.92 -7.92 8.92
N LYS A 33 -20.83 -7.13 8.95
CA LYS A 33 -20.09 -6.72 7.75
C LYS A 33 -19.48 -7.94 7.06
N PHE A 34 -20.00 -8.28 5.89
CA PHE A 34 -19.46 -9.30 5.00
C PHE A 34 -18.07 -8.88 4.49
N ILE A 35 -17.18 -9.85 4.26
CA ILE A 35 -15.87 -9.60 3.65
C ILE A 35 -16.12 -9.17 2.20
N GLU A 36 -15.97 -7.89 1.92
CA GLU A 36 -16.28 -7.34 0.61
C GLU A 36 -15.18 -7.68 -0.38
N TYR A 37 -15.56 -8.40 -1.43
CA TYR A 37 -14.74 -8.62 -2.59
C TYR A 37 -15.02 -7.55 -3.64
N ASN A 38 -14.00 -6.82 -4.08
CA ASN A 38 -14.17 -5.76 -5.07
C ASN A 38 -13.56 -6.15 -6.44
N VAL A 39 -12.23 -6.05 -6.59
CA VAL A 39 -11.52 -6.32 -7.86
C VAL A 39 -10.25 -7.16 -7.61
N ASP A 40 -9.94 -8.09 -8.52
CA ASP A 40 -8.78 -9.00 -8.42
C ASP A 40 -7.42 -8.30 -8.48
N THR A 41 -7.33 -7.24 -9.28
CA THR A 41 -6.06 -6.61 -9.71
C THR A 41 -5.64 -5.42 -8.85
N ARG A 42 -6.49 -4.96 -7.93
CA ARG A 42 -6.18 -3.84 -7.04
C ARG A 42 -5.72 -4.34 -5.69
N TRP A 43 -4.50 -3.99 -5.33
CA TRP A 43 -3.94 -4.22 -3.99
C TRP A 43 -4.83 -3.71 -2.84
N SER A 44 -5.49 -2.56 -2.98
CA SER A 44 -6.51 -2.03 -2.06
C SER A 44 -7.66 -3.00 -1.78
N SER A 45 -8.15 -3.67 -2.83
CA SER A 45 -9.19 -4.70 -2.70
C SER A 45 -8.66 -5.89 -1.90
N THR A 46 -7.43 -6.33 -2.23
CA THR A 46 -6.74 -7.40 -1.48
C THR A 46 -6.53 -7.04 -0.02
N TYR A 47 -6.04 -5.84 0.27
CA TYR A 47 -5.82 -5.35 1.62
C TYR A 47 -7.11 -5.34 2.44
N ARG A 48 -8.20 -4.80 1.89
CA ARG A 48 -9.52 -4.78 2.55
C ARG A 48 -10.06 -6.18 2.83
N ILE A 49 -9.92 -7.11 1.89
CA ILE A 49 -10.28 -8.53 2.11
C ILE A 49 -9.48 -9.13 3.27
N LEU A 50 -8.17 -8.87 3.33
CA LEU A 50 -7.31 -9.38 4.40
C LEU A 50 -7.70 -8.78 5.75
N GLN A 51 -7.89 -7.46 5.83
CA GLN A 51 -8.34 -6.76 7.04
C GLN A 51 -9.69 -7.26 7.55
N ASP A 52 -10.67 -7.42 6.66
CA ASP A 52 -11.98 -7.95 7.03
C ASP A 52 -11.86 -9.43 7.45
N ALA A 53 -10.99 -10.22 6.83
CA ALA A 53 -10.76 -11.62 7.20
C ALA A 53 -10.06 -11.78 8.56
N ILE A 54 -9.12 -10.90 8.89
CA ILE A 54 -8.46 -10.86 10.21
C ILE A 54 -9.52 -10.59 11.28
N LYS A 55 -10.41 -9.61 11.06
CA LYS A 55 -11.52 -9.26 11.96
C LYS A 55 -12.60 -10.35 12.02
N ALA A 56 -12.84 -11.04 10.90
CA ALA A 56 -13.84 -12.09 10.77
C ALA A 56 -13.30 -13.51 11.05
N LYS A 57 -12.14 -13.63 11.70
CA LYS A 57 -11.48 -14.92 11.95
C LYS A 57 -12.40 -15.94 12.65
N PRO A 58 -13.04 -15.64 13.80
CA PRO A 58 -13.93 -16.60 14.46
C PRO A 58 -15.07 -17.09 13.56
N GLN A 59 -15.59 -16.22 12.70
CA GLN A 59 -16.69 -16.50 11.79
C GLN A 59 -16.25 -17.39 10.65
N ILE A 60 -15.08 -17.11 10.08
CA ILE A 60 -14.46 -17.94 9.05
C ILE A 60 -14.26 -19.36 9.61
N GLU A 61 -13.71 -19.48 10.82
CA GLU A 61 -13.43 -20.77 11.46
C GLU A 61 -14.73 -21.57 11.69
N HIS A 62 -15.71 -20.95 12.35
CA HIS A 62 -17.00 -21.61 12.62
C HIS A 62 -17.77 -21.97 11.35
N TRP A 63 -17.72 -21.09 10.34
CA TRP A 63 -18.39 -21.33 9.08
C TRP A 63 -17.75 -22.50 8.31
N ILE A 64 -16.41 -22.62 8.33
CA ILE A 64 -15.70 -23.76 7.75
C ILE A 64 -16.07 -25.06 8.46
N GLU A 65 -16.14 -25.05 9.79
CA GLU A 65 -16.57 -26.21 10.60
C GLU A 65 -17.97 -26.67 10.21
N LEU A 66 -18.92 -25.75 10.06
CA LEU A 66 -20.31 -26.07 9.70
C LEU A 66 -20.46 -26.64 8.29
N GLN A 67 -19.67 -26.15 7.34
CA GLN A 67 -19.82 -26.55 5.93
C GLN A 67 -18.96 -27.75 5.55
N SER A 68 -17.85 -28.01 6.24
CA SER A 68 -16.88 -29.09 5.94
C SER A 68 -16.34 -29.13 4.50
N LEU A 69 -16.59 -28.07 3.71
CA LEU A 69 -16.22 -27.96 2.29
C LEU A 69 -14.80 -27.42 2.07
N PHE A 70 -14.24 -26.75 3.08
CA PHE A 70 -12.93 -26.12 3.00
C PHE A 70 -12.03 -26.65 4.11
N PRO A 71 -10.73 -26.83 3.86
CA PRO A 71 -9.80 -27.15 4.93
C PRO A 71 -9.72 -25.98 5.94
N PRO A 72 -9.57 -26.27 7.24
CA PRO A 72 -9.43 -25.22 8.24
C PRO A 72 -8.14 -24.43 8.02
N PHE A 73 -8.16 -23.14 8.33
CA PHE A 73 -6.97 -22.31 8.32
C PHE A 73 -6.01 -22.76 9.44
N LYS A 74 -4.75 -23.00 9.08
CA LYS A 74 -3.67 -23.32 10.02
C LYS A 74 -3.13 -22.04 10.64
N ALA A 75 -2.37 -22.18 11.74
CA ALA A 75 -1.69 -21.04 12.36
C ALA A 75 -0.77 -20.29 11.37
N GLY A 76 -0.04 -21.02 10.51
CA GLY A 76 0.79 -20.42 9.47
C GLY A 76 0.01 -19.62 8.42
N ASP A 77 -1.21 -20.06 8.06
CA ASP A 77 -2.04 -19.30 7.11
C ASP A 77 -2.46 -17.94 7.71
N ARG A 78 -2.74 -17.91 9.01
CA ARG A 78 -3.12 -16.69 9.74
C ARG A 78 -1.95 -15.73 9.85
N HIS A 79 -0.78 -16.24 10.21
CA HIS A 79 0.45 -15.46 10.25
C HIS A 79 0.76 -14.84 8.88
N PHE A 80 0.67 -15.64 7.81
CA PHE A 80 0.89 -15.16 6.45
C PHE A 80 -0.14 -14.07 6.04
N ILE A 81 -1.42 -14.24 6.37
CA ILE A 81 -2.45 -13.23 6.11
C ILE A 81 -2.11 -11.90 6.81
N GLN A 82 -1.65 -11.97 8.06
CA GLN A 82 -1.26 -10.78 8.82
C GLN A 82 -0.04 -10.09 8.21
N GLN A 83 1.00 -10.85 7.84
CA GLN A 83 2.21 -10.31 7.21
C GLN A 83 1.89 -9.56 5.90
N VAL A 84 1.05 -10.17 5.04
CA VAL A 84 0.63 -9.53 3.79
C VAL A 84 -0.17 -8.26 4.07
N ALA A 85 -1.05 -8.28 5.08
CA ALA A 85 -1.85 -7.12 5.46
C ALA A 85 -0.97 -5.96 5.95
N ASN A 86 0.04 -6.23 6.79
CA ASN A 86 0.94 -5.21 7.32
C ASN A 86 1.70 -4.47 6.21
N VAL A 87 2.23 -5.21 5.23
CA VAL A 87 2.95 -4.59 4.10
C VAL A 87 1.98 -3.77 3.23
N LEU A 88 0.80 -4.31 2.93
CA LEU A 88 -0.20 -3.63 2.10
C LEU A 88 -0.88 -2.44 2.78
N GLU A 89 -0.75 -2.28 4.10
CA GLU A 89 -1.36 -1.18 4.84
C GLU A 89 -0.84 0.19 4.37
N LYS A 90 0.49 0.35 4.29
CA LYS A 90 1.09 1.59 3.80
C LYS A 90 0.76 1.88 2.35
N PHE A 91 0.68 0.85 1.52
CA PHE A 91 0.24 0.99 0.14
C PHE A 91 -1.22 1.46 0.03
N GLU A 92 -2.12 0.98 0.88
CA GLU A 92 -3.49 1.50 0.95
C GLU A 92 -3.51 2.94 1.45
N GLU A 93 -2.73 3.27 2.47
CA GLU A 93 -2.61 4.63 3.00
C GLU A 93 -2.21 5.62 1.90
N PHE A 94 -1.13 5.35 1.17
CA PHE A 94 -0.69 6.20 0.06
C PHE A 94 -1.72 6.27 -1.06
N THR A 95 -2.35 5.14 -1.41
CA THR A 95 -3.42 5.11 -2.41
C THR A 95 -4.57 6.03 -2.02
N LEU A 96 -5.00 6.00 -0.75
CA LEU A 96 -6.07 6.86 -0.25
C LEU A 96 -5.65 8.34 -0.24
N THR A 97 -4.41 8.63 0.14
CA THR A 97 -3.84 9.99 0.11
C THR A 97 -3.87 10.57 -1.30
N ILE A 98 -3.42 9.83 -2.32
CA ILE A 98 -3.43 10.31 -3.71
C ILE A 98 -4.82 10.21 -4.37
N SER A 99 -5.77 9.48 -3.78
CA SER A 99 -7.15 9.36 -4.29
C SER A 99 -8.09 10.45 -3.74
N GLN A 100 -7.58 11.40 -2.95
CA GLN A 100 -8.36 12.53 -2.48
C GLN A 100 -8.86 13.40 -3.64
N ARG A 101 -9.90 14.21 -3.40
CA ARG A 101 -10.54 15.03 -4.46
C ARG A 101 -9.58 16.01 -5.14
N SER A 102 -8.49 16.39 -4.47
CA SER A 102 -7.47 17.30 -4.95
C SER A 102 -6.09 16.65 -4.74
N PRO A 103 -5.68 15.68 -5.59
CA PRO A 103 -4.37 15.07 -5.47
C PRO A 103 -3.29 16.12 -5.74
N GLN A 104 -2.25 16.11 -4.90
CA GLN A 104 -1.13 17.03 -5.04
C GLN A 104 0.07 16.28 -5.62
N ILE A 105 0.52 16.70 -6.80
CA ILE A 105 1.72 16.14 -7.45
C ILE A 105 2.98 16.32 -6.59
N THR A 106 2.97 17.29 -5.66
CA THR A 106 4.05 17.56 -4.69
C THR A 106 4.31 16.38 -3.75
N LEU A 107 3.30 15.54 -3.50
CA LEU A 107 3.42 14.34 -2.66
C LEU A 107 4.04 13.14 -3.36
N ALA A 108 4.24 13.20 -4.69
CA ALA A 108 4.77 12.06 -5.43
C ALA A 108 6.16 11.64 -4.93
N VAL A 109 7.12 12.57 -4.91
CA VAL A 109 8.51 12.28 -4.48
C VAL A 109 8.57 11.76 -3.03
N PRO A 110 7.94 12.42 -2.02
CA PRO A 110 7.89 11.88 -0.66
C PRO A 110 7.33 10.45 -0.59
N ILE A 111 6.22 10.18 -1.30
CA ILE A 111 5.60 8.85 -1.28
C ILE A 111 6.53 7.81 -1.90
N TYR A 112 7.25 8.12 -2.98
CA TYR A 112 8.22 7.19 -3.55
C TYR A 112 9.34 6.87 -2.55
N TYR A 113 9.89 7.84 -1.83
CA TYR A 113 10.91 7.58 -0.81
C TYR A 113 10.37 6.75 0.36
N GLU A 114 9.20 7.07 0.90
CA GLU A 114 8.60 6.24 1.95
C GLU A 114 8.30 4.81 1.47
N LEU A 115 7.94 4.64 0.20
CA LEU A 115 7.75 3.31 -0.40
C LEU A 115 9.06 2.54 -0.56
N HIS A 116 10.15 3.22 -0.89
CA HIS A 116 11.48 2.62 -0.93
C HIS A 116 11.85 2.09 0.45
N ASP A 117 11.75 2.93 1.49
CA ASP A 117 12.11 2.56 2.86
C ASP A 117 11.25 1.40 3.37
N LEU A 118 9.95 1.43 3.12
CA LEU A 118 9.03 0.33 3.43
C LEU A 118 9.47 -1.00 2.80
N LEU A 119 9.80 -0.97 1.51
CA LEU A 119 10.20 -2.16 0.77
C LEU A 119 11.59 -2.66 1.19
N ASP A 120 12.52 -1.76 1.46
CA ASP A 120 13.87 -2.10 1.95
C ASP A 120 13.80 -2.71 3.35
N ASP A 121 13.03 -2.11 4.26
CA ASP A 121 12.82 -2.65 5.60
C ASP A 121 12.17 -4.04 5.56
N ALA A 122 11.18 -4.23 4.68
CA ALA A 122 10.53 -5.52 4.48
C ALA A 122 11.47 -6.56 3.84
N MET A 123 12.38 -6.16 2.93
CA MET A 123 13.39 -7.06 2.36
C MET A 123 14.43 -7.49 3.39
N ASN A 124 14.90 -6.54 4.20
CA ASN A 124 15.95 -6.74 5.19
C ASN A 124 15.41 -7.26 6.53
N ARG A 125 14.08 -7.34 6.68
CA ARG A 125 13.38 -7.80 7.89
C ARG A 125 13.75 -6.94 9.10
N THR A 126 13.72 -5.63 8.92
CA THR A 126 13.99 -4.62 9.95
C THR A 126 12.69 -3.97 10.41
N GLY A 127 12.75 -3.22 11.52
CA GLY A 127 11.58 -2.49 12.05
C GLY A 127 10.39 -3.39 12.35
N ASP A 128 9.24 -3.07 11.76
CA ASP A 128 7.97 -3.81 11.93
C ASP A 128 7.94 -5.15 11.15
N PHE A 129 9.01 -5.47 10.41
CA PHE A 129 9.07 -6.60 9.49
C PHE A 129 10.01 -7.73 9.91
N VAL A 130 10.51 -7.72 11.15
CA VAL A 130 11.42 -8.77 11.68
C VAL A 130 10.87 -10.17 11.50
N ASP A 131 9.56 -10.33 11.69
CA ASP A 131 8.87 -11.62 11.61
C ASP A 131 8.48 -12.02 10.19
N LEU A 132 8.80 -11.25 9.14
CA LEU A 132 8.50 -11.61 7.75
C LEU A 132 9.14 -12.93 7.35
N SER A 133 8.39 -13.76 6.62
CA SER A 133 8.90 -15.03 6.13
C SER A 133 9.85 -14.83 4.95
N THR A 134 10.76 -15.78 4.74
CA THR A 134 11.72 -15.75 3.62
C THR A 134 11.04 -15.80 2.26
N GLU A 135 9.90 -16.48 2.13
CA GLU A 135 9.11 -16.46 0.90
C GLU A 135 8.54 -15.08 0.62
N PHE A 136 8.19 -14.34 1.68
CA PHE A 136 7.67 -12.99 1.57
C PHE A 136 8.78 -12.00 1.19
N THR A 137 9.99 -12.11 1.75
CA THR A 137 11.11 -11.23 1.35
C THR A 137 11.46 -11.38 -0.14
N VAL A 138 11.35 -12.59 -0.71
CA VAL A 138 11.50 -12.82 -2.16
C VAL A 138 10.42 -12.08 -2.96
N ALA A 139 9.17 -12.11 -2.50
CA ALA A 139 8.07 -11.40 -3.15
C ALA A 139 8.24 -9.87 -3.06
N VAL A 140 8.70 -9.36 -1.91
CA VAL A 140 9.00 -7.93 -1.73
C VAL A 140 10.16 -7.51 -2.62
N SER A 141 11.20 -8.35 -2.78
CA SER A 141 12.31 -8.08 -3.70
C SER A 141 11.84 -7.94 -5.16
N ALA A 142 10.89 -8.77 -5.59
CA ALA A 142 10.26 -8.57 -6.91
C ALA A 142 9.48 -7.24 -6.97
N GLY A 143 8.78 -6.87 -5.89
CA GLY A 143 8.13 -5.57 -5.76
C GLY A 143 9.10 -4.38 -5.81
N MET A 144 10.28 -4.50 -5.20
CA MET A 144 11.35 -3.50 -5.24
C MET A 144 11.89 -3.29 -6.65
N ASN A 145 11.97 -4.35 -7.47
CA ASN A 145 12.36 -4.20 -8.87
C ASN A 145 11.32 -3.42 -9.68
N GLU A 146 10.03 -3.67 -9.42
CA GLU A 146 8.95 -2.90 -10.08
C GLU A 146 8.93 -1.45 -9.57
N TYR A 147 9.16 -1.22 -8.28
CA TYR A 147 9.36 0.11 -7.70
C TYR A 147 10.46 0.88 -8.44
N LYS A 148 11.67 0.29 -8.58
CA LYS A 148 12.81 0.94 -9.25
C LYS A 148 12.47 1.41 -10.66
N LYS A 149 11.82 0.54 -11.44
CA LYS A 149 11.37 0.88 -12.80
C LYS A 149 10.43 2.09 -12.84
N TYR A 150 9.46 2.17 -11.92
CA TYR A 150 8.54 3.31 -11.89
C TYR A 150 9.17 4.56 -11.26
N TYR A 151 10.07 4.38 -10.30
CA TYR A 151 10.89 5.45 -9.76
C TYR A 151 11.73 6.09 -10.87
N ASP A 152 12.40 5.31 -11.72
CA ASP A 152 13.20 5.83 -12.84
C ASP A 152 12.36 6.69 -13.80
N PHE A 153 11.09 6.31 -14.04
CA PHE A 153 10.17 7.12 -14.84
C PHE A 153 9.76 8.42 -14.16
N MET A 154 9.60 8.42 -12.84
CA MET A 154 9.29 9.61 -12.05
C MET A 154 10.51 10.54 -12.00
N ASP A 155 11.68 9.98 -11.70
CA ASP A 155 12.95 10.68 -11.53
C ASP A 155 13.41 11.37 -12.82
N ALA A 156 13.12 10.77 -13.97
CA ALA A 156 13.38 11.35 -15.29
C ALA A 156 12.48 12.57 -15.64
N GLN A 157 11.55 12.98 -14.77
CA GLN A 157 10.62 14.09 -15.03
C GLN A 157 10.79 15.22 -14.01
N ASP A 158 11.36 16.33 -14.46
CA ASP A 158 11.59 17.54 -13.64
C ASP A 158 10.33 18.09 -12.97
N ALA A 159 9.15 17.81 -13.55
CA ALA A 159 7.87 18.30 -13.06
C ALA A 159 7.60 17.93 -11.59
N TYR A 160 8.00 16.73 -11.15
CA TYR A 160 7.78 16.28 -9.77
C TYR A 160 8.65 17.05 -8.78
N TYR A 161 9.94 17.20 -9.07
CA TYR A 161 10.88 17.97 -8.23
C TYR A 161 10.61 19.48 -8.28
N THR A 162 10.18 19.99 -9.43
CA THR A 162 9.74 21.39 -9.57
C THR A 162 8.53 21.65 -8.68
N ALA A 163 7.50 20.81 -8.75
CA ALA A 163 6.32 20.97 -7.92
C ALA A 163 6.66 20.87 -6.43
N LEU A 164 7.48 19.88 -6.04
CA LEU A 164 7.98 19.71 -4.67
C LEU A 164 8.69 20.99 -4.17
N THR A 165 9.56 21.57 -4.99
CA THR A 165 10.34 22.77 -4.62
C THR A 165 9.47 24.02 -4.51
N LEU A 166 8.43 24.13 -5.34
CA LEU A 166 7.46 25.22 -5.27
C LEU A 166 6.49 25.08 -4.10
N ASP A 167 6.34 23.88 -3.53
CA ASP A 167 5.53 23.65 -2.35
C ASP A 167 6.21 24.24 -1.10
N PRO A 168 5.58 25.22 -0.40
CA PRO A 168 6.17 25.83 0.77
C PRO A 168 6.37 24.86 1.95
N GLN A 169 5.67 23.71 1.97
CA GLN A 169 5.81 22.69 3.00
C GLN A 169 7.13 21.93 2.88
N PHE A 170 7.60 21.69 1.65
CA PHE A 170 8.79 20.92 1.37
C PHE A 170 9.98 21.79 0.96
N LYS A 171 9.78 22.69 -0.01
CA LYS A 171 10.86 23.46 -0.66
C LYS A 171 12.02 22.54 -1.03
N THR A 172 13.20 22.78 -0.47
CA THR A 172 14.41 21.97 -0.68
C THR A 172 14.66 20.97 0.46
N LEU A 173 13.84 20.98 1.52
CA LEU A 173 14.10 20.23 2.75
C LEU A 173 14.14 18.71 2.54
N LEU A 174 13.27 18.19 1.67
CA LEU A 174 13.28 16.76 1.36
C LEU A 174 14.56 16.37 0.60
N ILE A 175 14.94 17.13 -0.41
CA ILE A 175 16.15 16.88 -1.21
C ILE A 175 17.40 16.93 -0.31
N GLU A 176 17.46 17.93 0.58
CA GLU A 176 18.55 18.09 1.55
C GLU A 176 18.62 16.97 2.59
N LYS A 177 17.49 16.30 2.89
CA LYS A 177 17.41 15.18 3.83
C LYS A 177 17.83 13.86 3.20
N GLU A 178 17.37 13.62 1.98
CA GLU A 178 17.48 12.31 1.31
C GLU A 178 18.77 12.15 0.50
N MET A 179 19.46 13.26 0.19
CA MET A 179 20.71 13.27 -0.56
C MET A 179 21.87 13.75 0.30
N ASP A 180 23.10 13.41 -0.11
CA ASP A 180 24.28 14.07 0.46
C ASP A 180 24.30 15.56 0.10
N LYS A 181 25.00 16.34 0.91
CA LYS A 181 25.01 17.80 0.81
C LYS A 181 25.49 18.32 -0.56
N GLU A 182 26.43 17.64 -1.20
CA GLU A 182 27.00 18.09 -2.48
C GLU A 182 26.02 17.83 -3.62
N SER A 183 25.41 16.64 -3.64
CA SER A 183 24.37 16.28 -4.61
C SER A 183 23.12 17.13 -4.43
N ALA A 184 22.66 17.33 -3.18
CA ALA A 184 21.50 18.16 -2.88
C ALA A 184 21.67 19.59 -3.40
N ASN A 185 22.83 20.21 -3.15
CA ASN A 185 23.12 21.56 -3.62
C ASN A 185 23.09 21.64 -5.15
N THR A 186 23.65 20.64 -5.83
CA THR A 186 23.68 20.58 -7.29
C THR A 186 22.27 20.51 -7.88
N VAL A 187 21.41 19.66 -7.33
CA VAL A 187 20.00 19.53 -7.77
C VAL A 187 19.24 20.82 -7.51
N VAL A 188 19.39 21.42 -6.32
CA VAL A 188 18.72 22.67 -5.96
C VAL A 188 19.16 23.83 -6.85
N GLU A 189 20.46 23.94 -7.16
CA GLU A 189 20.97 24.95 -8.09
C GLU A 189 20.45 24.76 -9.51
N SER A 190 20.44 23.52 -10.00
CA SER A 190 19.88 23.18 -11.32
C SER A 190 18.41 23.59 -11.42
N LEU A 191 17.59 23.24 -10.43
CA LEU A 191 16.18 23.60 -10.37
C LEU A 191 15.97 25.12 -10.33
N LYS A 192 16.78 25.85 -9.55
CA LYS A 192 16.71 27.32 -9.49
C LYS A 192 17.07 27.95 -10.83
N ASN A 193 18.10 27.46 -11.51
CA ASN A 193 18.51 27.97 -12.82
C ASN A 193 17.43 27.71 -13.86
N GLN A 194 16.88 26.50 -13.92
CA GLN A 194 15.81 26.14 -14.85
C GLN A 194 14.55 27.00 -14.62
N LEU A 195 14.15 27.21 -13.37
CA LEU A 195 13.03 28.11 -13.03
C LEU A 195 13.33 29.57 -13.40
N GLY A 196 14.56 30.04 -13.18
CA GLY A 196 14.99 31.39 -13.55
C GLY A 196 15.03 31.63 -15.06
N GLU A 197 15.41 30.62 -15.84
CA GLU A 197 15.39 30.67 -17.31
C GLU A 197 13.97 30.64 -17.87
N GLN A 198 13.09 29.80 -17.31
CA GLN A 198 11.71 29.67 -17.77
C GLN A 198 10.80 30.83 -17.33
N TYR A 199 11.07 31.39 -16.15
CA TYR A 199 10.31 32.49 -15.56
C TYR A 199 11.24 33.63 -15.16
N PRO A 200 11.87 34.31 -16.13
CA PRO A 200 12.73 35.44 -15.83
C PRO A 200 11.91 36.54 -15.15
N TRP A 201 12.46 37.12 -14.08
CA TRP A 201 11.86 38.29 -13.44
C TRP A 201 11.72 39.40 -14.47
N GLN A 202 10.51 39.60 -15.01
CA GLN A 202 10.20 40.83 -15.71
C GLN A 202 10.28 41.93 -14.67
N GLN A 203 11.30 42.78 -14.78
CA GLN A 203 11.27 44.10 -14.14
C GLN A 203 10.11 44.85 -14.81
N THR A 204 8.91 44.73 -14.25
CA THR A 204 7.81 45.64 -14.56
C THR A 204 8.26 47.03 -14.13
N VAL A 205 8.61 47.83 -15.14
CA VAL A 205 8.87 49.28 -15.02
C VAL A 205 7.58 50.00 -14.63
#